data_AF-A0A923CKY2-F1
#
_entry.id   AF-A0A923CKY2-F1
#
_cell.length_a   1.000
_cell.length_b   1.000
_cell.length_c   1.000
_cell.angle_alpha   90.00
_cell.angle_beta   90.00
_cell.angle_gamma   90.00
#
_symmetry.space_group_name_H-M   'P 1'
#
loop_
_entity.id
_entity.type
_entity.pdbx_description
1 polymer ?
#
loop_
_entity_poly.entity_id
_entity_poly.type
_entity_poly.pdbx_seq_one_letter_code
_entity_poly.pdbx_strand_id
1 'polypeptide(L)'
;MALIITDECINCDVCEPECPNGAISMGEEIYEIDPGKCTECVGHFDEPQCVVVCPVECIPKDPAHPDTRQQLLGKFFKLHPDKTPYLPAGSAEGDSAVASKPAPTEGC
;
A
#
# COMPACT_ATOMS: atom_id res chain seq x y z
N MET A 1 -7.43 -2.34 -5.52
CA MET A 1 -8.43 -1.34 -5.19
C MET A 1 -7.71 -0.21 -4.47
N ALA A 2 -8.17 1.04 -4.54
CA ALA A 2 -7.71 1.98 -3.54
C ALA A 2 -8.36 1.62 -2.19
N LEU A 3 -7.77 2.09 -1.10
CA LEU A 3 -8.44 2.13 0.19
C LEU A 3 -9.05 3.53 0.38
N ILE A 4 -10.04 3.64 1.25
CA ILE A 4 -10.66 4.90 1.63
C ILE A 4 -10.71 5.00 3.15
N ILE A 5 -10.59 6.21 3.69
CA ILE A 5 -10.75 6.49 5.11
C ILE A 5 -12.19 6.99 5.32
N THR A 6 -12.92 6.38 6.25
CA THR A 6 -14.30 6.78 6.56
C THR A 6 -14.35 7.93 7.56
N ASP A 7 -15.56 8.44 7.79
CA ASP A 7 -15.90 9.46 8.79
C ASP A 7 -15.68 9.02 10.25
N GLU A 8 -15.36 7.74 10.47
CA GLU A 8 -14.95 7.21 11.78
C GLU A 8 -13.50 7.56 12.14
N CYS A 9 -12.76 8.22 11.24
CA CYS A 9 -11.40 8.68 11.49
C CYS A 9 -11.33 9.64 12.69
N ILE A 10 -10.39 9.37 13.61
CA ILE A 10 -10.17 10.18 14.82
C ILE A 10 -8.95 11.12 14.73
N ASN A 11 -8.37 11.32 13.55
CA ASN A 11 -7.21 12.20 13.31
C ASN A 11 -6.03 11.94 14.26
N CYS A 12 -5.61 10.67 14.37
CA CYS A 12 -4.53 10.24 15.28
C CYS A 12 -3.12 10.24 14.65
N ASP A 13 -2.98 10.65 13.39
CA ASP A 13 -1.72 10.84 12.65
C ASP A 13 -0.84 9.59 12.39
N VAL A 14 -1.22 8.41 12.92
CA VAL A 14 -0.38 7.21 12.83
C VAL A 14 -0.30 6.59 11.43
N CYS A 15 -1.29 6.84 10.55
CA CYS A 15 -1.37 6.16 9.25
C CYS A 15 -0.60 6.85 8.12
N GLU A 16 -0.41 8.17 8.20
CA GLU A 16 0.33 8.96 7.20
C GLU A 16 1.79 8.49 7.02
N PRO A 17 2.62 8.37 8.08
CA PRO A 17 4.03 7.99 7.92
C PRO A 17 4.22 6.53 7.47
N GLU A 18 3.22 5.68 7.67
CA GLU A 18 3.27 4.25 7.33
C GLU A 18 3.01 3.98 5.84
N CYS A 19 2.49 4.98 5.10
CA CYS A 19 2.20 4.79 3.68
C CYS A 19 3.48 4.86 2.83
N PRO A 20 3.92 3.76 2.18
CA PRO A 20 5.18 3.76 1.42
C PRO A 20 5.15 4.64 0.15
N ASN A 21 3.95 5.06 -0.26
CA ASN A 21 3.73 5.89 -1.44
C ASN A 21 3.38 7.34 -1.10
N GLY A 22 3.26 7.69 0.18
CA GLY A 22 2.75 9.01 0.60
C GLY A 22 1.36 9.29 -0.01
N ALA A 23 0.48 8.29 0.03
CA ALA A 23 -0.89 8.39 -0.48
C ALA A 23 -1.87 8.96 0.54
N ILE A 24 -1.49 9.02 1.82
CA ILE A 24 -2.34 9.52 2.91
C ILE A 24 -1.90 10.94 3.27
N SER A 25 -2.86 11.82 3.49
CA SER A 25 -2.63 13.19 3.97
C SER A 25 -3.85 13.71 4.74
N MET A 26 -3.64 14.70 5.61
CA MET A 26 -4.74 15.39 6.29
C MET A 26 -5.62 16.14 5.27
N GLY A 27 -6.91 15.82 5.23
CA GLY A 27 -7.94 16.50 4.45
C GLY A 27 -8.56 17.67 5.22
N GLU A 28 -9.80 18.05 4.85
CA GLU A 28 -10.50 19.15 5.54
C GLU A 28 -11.01 18.75 6.93
N GLU A 29 -11.51 17.52 7.09
CA GLU A 29 -12.11 17.03 8.34
C GLU A 29 -11.42 15.76 8.87
N ILE A 30 -11.00 14.89 7.95
CA ILE A 30 -10.39 13.60 8.23
C ILE A 30 -9.16 13.39 7.35
N TYR A 31 -8.38 12.36 7.65
CA TYR A 31 -7.36 11.89 6.72
C TYR A 31 -7.99 11.37 5.42
N GLU A 32 -7.33 11.62 4.30
CA GLU A 32 -7.79 11.21 2.97
C GLU A 32 -6.71 10.37 2.27
N ILE A 33 -7.14 9.44 1.42
CA ILE A 33 -6.26 8.61 0.59
C ILE A 33 -6.37 9.05 -0.87
N ASP A 34 -5.24 9.38 -1.49
CA ASP A 34 -5.12 9.56 -2.93
C ASP A 34 -5.17 8.19 -3.65
N PRO A 35 -6.26 7.88 -4.37
CA PRO A 35 -6.41 6.59 -5.06
C PRO A 35 -5.41 6.41 -6.20
N GLY A 36 -4.83 7.50 -6.72
CA GLY A 36 -3.77 7.46 -7.73
C GLY A 36 -2.45 6.91 -7.20
N LYS A 37 -2.21 7.05 -5.90
CA LYS A 37 -0.98 6.59 -5.22
C LYS A 37 -1.18 5.33 -4.37
N CYS A 38 -2.41 5.04 -3.96
CA CYS A 38 -2.70 3.86 -3.15
C CYS A 38 -2.51 2.56 -3.96
N THR A 39 -1.63 1.68 -3.47
CA THR A 39 -1.36 0.36 -4.07
C THR A 39 -1.84 -0.80 -3.20
N GLU A 40 -2.63 -0.56 -2.14
CA GLU A 40 -2.87 -1.52 -1.03
C GLU A 40 -1.56 -2.10 -0.47
N CYS A 41 -0.47 -1.33 -0.52
CA CYS A 41 0.90 -1.78 -0.22
C CYS A 41 1.44 -2.91 -1.12
N VAL A 42 0.74 -3.30 -2.20
CA VAL A 42 1.25 -4.25 -3.20
C VAL A 42 2.58 -3.73 -3.76
N GLY A 43 3.58 -4.63 -3.78
CA GLY A 43 4.96 -4.32 -4.17
C GLY A 43 5.85 -3.86 -3.01
N HIS A 44 5.30 -3.60 -1.83
CA HIS A 44 6.05 -3.23 -0.63
C HIS A 44 5.87 -4.25 0.50
N PHE A 45 4.63 -4.61 0.82
CA PHE A 45 4.25 -5.45 1.95
C PHE A 45 3.12 -6.42 1.55
N ASP A 46 2.86 -7.40 2.41
CA ASP A 46 1.76 -8.36 2.23
C ASP A 46 0.39 -7.77 2.59
N GLU A 47 0.37 -6.86 3.56
CA GLU A 47 -0.84 -6.24 4.09
C GLU A 47 -0.73 -4.71 4.06
N PRO A 48 -1.85 -3.97 3.95
CA PRO A 48 -1.83 -2.52 3.98
C PRO A 48 -1.41 -2.00 5.36
N GLN A 49 -0.27 -1.32 5.43
CA GLN A 49 0.30 -0.86 6.71
C GLN A 49 -0.62 0.12 7.43
N CYS A 50 -1.30 1.01 6.70
CA CYS A 50 -2.28 1.95 7.28
C CYS A 50 -3.44 1.25 8.00
N VAL A 51 -3.89 0.08 7.50
CA VAL A 51 -4.96 -0.71 8.14
C VAL A 51 -4.44 -1.34 9.44
N VAL A 52 -3.22 -1.87 9.42
CA VAL A 52 -2.59 -2.51 10.59
C VAL A 52 -2.43 -1.53 11.77
N VAL A 53 -2.13 -0.27 11.49
CA VAL A 53 -1.90 0.74 12.53
C VAL A 53 -3.14 1.54 12.94
N CYS A 54 -4.25 1.43 12.20
CA CYS A 54 -5.46 2.22 12.48
C CYS A 54 -6.15 1.72 13.76
N PRO A 55 -6.26 2.55 14.83
CA PRO A 55 -6.81 2.10 16.11
C PRO A 55 -8.33 1.90 16.11
N VAL A 56 -9.02 2.39 15.08
CA VAL A 56 -10.49 2.36 14.93
C VAL A 56 -10.95 1.61 13.69
N GLU A 57 -10.02 0.94 12.99
CA GLU A 57 -10.32 0.09 11.82
C GLU A 57 -11.14 0.79 10.69
N CYS A 58 -11.00 2.11 10.56
CA CYS A 58 -11.81 2.95 9.66
C CYS A 58 -11.30 3.04 8.22
N ILE A 59 -10.55 2.05 7.73
CA ILE A 59 -9.88 2.07 6.41
C ILE A 59 -10.31 0.86 5.54
N PRO A 60 -11.56 0.81 5.07
CA PRO A 60 -12.03 -0.26 4.18
C PRO A 60 -11.51 -0.10 2.73
N LYS A 61 -11.81 -1.11 1.92
CA LYS A 61 -11.60 -1.03 0.46
C LYS A 61 -12.56 -0.04 -0.16
N ASP A 62 -12.05 0.77 -1.08
CA ASP A 62 -12.85 1.74 -1.81
C ASP A 62 -13.63 1.06 -2.97
N PRO A 63 -14.97 0.99 -2.92
CA PRO A 63 -15.77 0.42 -3.99
C PRO A 63 -15.73 1.26 -5.28
N ALA A 64 -15.40 2.55 -5.21
CA ALA A 64 -15.28 3.43 -6.39
C ALA A 64 -13.99 3.19 -7.18
N HIS A 65 -12.98 2.56 -6.58
CA HIS A 65 -11.68 2.27 -7.19
C HIS A 65 -11.34 0.78 -7.13
N PRO A 66 -12.06 -0.11 -7.86
CA PRO A 66 -11.91 -1.56 -7.74
C PRO A 66 -10.70 -2.12 -8.52
N ASP A 67 -9.47 -1.65 -8.23
CA ASP A 67 -8.27 -2.17 -8.92
C ASP A 67 -7.98 -3.65 -8.61
N THR A 68 -7.51 -4.40 -9.59
CA THR A 68 -6.96 -5.75 -9.44
C THR A 68 -5.51 -5.71 -8.93
N ARG A 69 -4.98 -6.86 -8.50
CA ARG A 69 -3.57 -6.97 -8.09
C ARG A 69 -2.60 -6.54 -9.19
N GLN A 70 -2.87 -6.89 -10.44
CA GLN A 70 -2.06 -6.48 -11.59
C GLN A 70 -2.08 -4.96 -11.80
N GLN A 71 -3.24 -4.32 -11.61
CA GLN A 71 -3.37 -2.86 -11.71
C GLN A 71 -2.61 -2.16 -10.58
N LEU A 72 -2.68 -2.68 -9.34
CA LEU A 72 -1.92 -2.16 -8.20
C LEU A 72 -0.41 -2.31 -8.41
N LEU A 73 0.05 -3.44 -8.94
CA LEU A 73 1.45 -3.63 -9.30
C LEU A 73 1.88 -2.68 -10.44
N GLY A 74 1.00 -2.43 -11.41
CA GLY A 74 1.23 -1.43 -12.45
C GLY A 74 1.38 -0.01 -11.88
N LYS A 75 0.61 0.36 -10.85
CA LYS A 75 0.81 1.62 -10.11
C LYS A 75 2.15 1.64 -9.38
N PHE A 76 2.54 0.54 -8.72
CA PHE A 76 3.85 0.43 -8.06
C PHE A 76 4.99 0.75 -9.03
N PHE A 77 5.01 0.12 -10.22
CA PHE A 77 6.08 0.37 -11.21
C PHE A 77 6.11 1.80 -11.74
N LYS A 78 4.95 2.47 -11.82
CA LYS A 78 4.88 3.89 -12.21
C LYS A 78 5.45 4.81 -11.13
N LEU A 79 5.21 4.50 -9.85
CA LEU A 79 5.66 5.30 -8.72
C LEU A 79 7.11 5.03 -8.34
N HIS A 80 7.57 3.80 -8.55
CA HIS A 80 8.91 3.33 -8.18
C HIS A 80 9.59 2.63 -9.37
N PRO A 81 9.95 3.36 -10.44
CA PRO A 81 10.55 2.76 -11.63
C PRO A 81 11.89 2.06 -11.36
N ASP A 82 12.60 2.46 -10.30
CA ASP A 82 13.91 1.95 -9.95
C ASP A 82 13.88 0.83 -8.89
N LYS A 83 12.68 0.42 -8.42
CA LYS A 83 12.54 -0.59 -7.37
C LYS A 83 12.01 -1.92 -7.90
N THR A 84 12.54 -3.00 -7.35
CA THR A 84 11.95 -4.33 -7.54
C THR A 84 10.81 -4.52 -6.54
N PRO A 85 9.61 -4.94 -6.99
CA PRO A 85 8.48 -5.16 -6.09
C PRO A 85 8.73 -6.36 -5.17
N TYR A 86 8.29 -6.25 -3.93
CA TYR A 86 8.12 -7.40 -3.05
C TYR A 86 6.92 -8.23 -3.51
N LEU A 87 7.14 -9.52 -3.73
CA LEU A 87 6.13 -10.50 -4.11
C LEU A 87 6.16 -11.66 -3.10
N PRO A 88 5.11 -11.90 -2.32
CA PRO A 88 5.07 -13.02 -1.39
C PRO A 88 5.19 -14.36 -2.12
N ALA A 89 5.86 -15.31 -1.48
CA ALA A 89 5.95 -16.69 -1.93
C ALA A 89 4.55 -17.33 -1.90
N GLY A 90 3.86 -17.29 -3.03
CA GLY A 90 2.49 -17.80 -3.17
C GLY A 90 1.61 -17.03 -4.16
N SER A 91 1.98 -15.80 -4.55
CA SER A 91 1.22 -15.02 -5.56
C SER A 91 1.56 -15.37 -7.01
N ALA A 92 2.10 -16.58 -7.25
CA ALA A 92 2.38 -17.11 -8.58
C ALA A 92 1.08 -17.55 -9.28
N GLU A 93 0.24 -16.58 -9.63
CA GLU A 93 -0.70 -16.75 -10.74
C GLU A 93 -0.03 -16.19 -12.00
N GLY A 94 0.79 -17.04 -12.64
CA GLY A 94 1.17 -16.93 -14.05
C GLY A 94 2.30 -15.97 -14.43
N ASP A 95 3.34 -16.56 -15.01
CA ASP A 95 4.40 -15.98 -15.86
C ASP A 95 5.64 -15.34 -15.18
N SER A 96 6.73 -16.12 -15.31
CA SER A 96 8.14 -15.73 -15.40
C SER A 96 8.74 -14.85 -14.31
N ALA A 97 9.51 -15.53 -13.45
CA ALA A 97 10.84 -15.15 -12.98
C ALA A 97 11.08 -13.69 -12.56
N VAL A 98 11.37 -13.47 -11.27
CA VAL A 98 12.68 -12.92 -10.85
C VAL A 98 12.82 -12.85 -9.32
N ALA A 99 14.01 -13.31 -8.92
CA ALA A 99 14.84 -13.03 -7.74
C ALA A 99 14.24 -12.92 -6.33
N SER A 100 14.61 -13.94 -5.55
CA SER A 100 14.77 -13.92 -4.10
C SER A 100 15.51 -12.67 -3.60
N LYS A 101 14.88 -12.00 -2.62
CA LYS A 101 15.41 -10.98 -1.72
C LYS A 101 16.89 -11.22 -1.34
N PRO A 102 17.82 -10.27 -1.55
CA PRO A 102 19.09 -10.30 -0.83
C PRO A 102 18.84 -9.98 0.65
N ALA A 103 19.46 -10.78 1.52
CA ALA A 103 19.44 -10.58 2.96
C ALA A 103 20.09 -9.22 3.32
N PRO A 104 19.65 -8.55 4.41
CA PRO A 104 20.41 -7.44 4.96
C PRO A 104 21.78 -7.97 5.40
N THR A 105 22.84 -7.46 4.79
CA THR A 105 24.19 -7.66 5.27
C THR A 105 24.32 -6.92 6.60
N GLU A 106 24.21 -7.65 7.71
CA GLU A 106 24.74 -7.19 8.99
C GLU A 106 26.26 -7.03 8.82
N GLY A 107 26.73 -5.79 8.89
CA GLY A 107 28.12 -5.41 8.68
C GLY A 107 28.65 -4.62 9.87
N CYS A 108 29.34 -5.35 10.75
CA CYS A 108 30.39 -5.00 11.71
C CYS A 108 30.19 -3.82 12.70
#